data_AF-A0A3P7PZW6-F1
#
_entry.id   AF-A0A3P7PZW6-F1
#
_cell.length_a   1.000
_cell.length_b   1.000
_cell.length_c   1.000
_cell.angle_alpha   90.00
_cell.angle_beta   90.00
_cell.angle_gamma   90.00
#
_symmetry.space_group_name_H-M   'P 1'
#
loop_
_entity.id
_entity.type
_entity.pdbx_description
1 polymer ?
#
loop_
_entity_poly.entity_id
_entity_poly.type
_entity_poly.pdbx_seq_one_letter_code
_entity_poly.pdbx_strand_id
1 'polypeptide(L)'
;FGISASQGVTDDSTSFSTRLKNIIYTYLSYYFQLSAAKAAEKVMVEKLGKSITPIWDTVSNMTWMLTNTEPMLEFAKPTLHKIVDIGGISVHKPKPLEKVCIKFLIVMKSFYFWYWDQILGMRYRTILISFGSVLQSSKMPDAYKRAVMNLVKSHSDITFIWKYENTKAPFANGLKNLILSKYTTAARRIRNLLAKRPFTPEEKLVKTVEVAAEFGHIPEYLVMGRNLNFIVYYNLDIFLLLLTFCLVTALTILYGATKLLKRIKVEKVKAE
;
A
#
# COMPACT_ATOMS: atom_id res chain seq x y z
N PHE A 1 3.72 2.14 -15.54
CA PHE A 1 4.06 2.30 -14.12
C PHE A 1 4.07 0.91 -13.51
N GLY A 2 5.24 0.44 -13.08
CA GLY A 2 5.41 -0.92 -12.55
C GLY A 2 4.88 -0.98 -11.14
N ILE A 3 3.68 -1.52 -10.98
CA ILE A 3 3.19 -1.93 -9.66
C ILE A 3 3.93 -3.23 -9.36
N SER A 4 4.72 -3.21 -8.29
CA SER A 4 5.47 -4.37 -7.85
C SER A 4 4.49 -5.54 -7.69
N ALA A 5 4.81 -6.73 -8.19
CA ALA A 5 3.98 -7.93 -8.06
C ALA A 5 3.64 -8.29 -6.59
N SER A 6 4.25 -7.61 -5.61
CA SER A 6 3.92 -7.69 -4.18
C SER A 6 2.66 -6.93 -3.77
N GLN A 7 2.17 -5.99 -4.59
CA GLN A 7 0.96 -5.21 -4.35
C GLN A 7 -0.13 -5.83 -5.24
N GLY A 8 -1.00 -6.66 -4.68
CA GLY A 8 -1.89 -7.57 -5.44
C GLY A 8 -2.91 -6.93 -6.38
N VAL A 9 -2.92 -5.59 -6.54
CA VAL A 9 -3.89 -4.84 -7.35
C VAL A 9 -3.16 -3.89 -8.28
N THR A 10 -3.52 -3.93 -9.57
CA THR A 10 -2.90 -3.08 -10.59
C THR A 10 -3.72 -1.86 -11.00
N ASP A 11 -5.04 -1.98 -10.91
CA ASP A 11 -6.00 -0.95 -11.30
C ASP A 11 -7.35 -1.26 -10.61
N ASP A 12 -8.07 -0.22 -10.17
CA ASP A 12 -9.34 -0.32 -9.44
C ASP A 12 -10.57 -0.24 -10.36
N SER A 13 -10.37 -0.19 -11.68
CA SER A 13 -11.46 -0.18 -12.65
C SER A 13 -12.29 -1.48 -12.62
N THR A 14 -13.62 -1.37 -12.73
CA THR A 14 -14.58 -2.49 -12.60
C THR A 14 -14.67 -3.39 -13.84
N SER A 15 -13.80 -3.18 -14.84
CA SER A 15 -13.83 -3.92 -16.10
C SER A 15 -13.50 -5.41 -15.90
N PHE A 16 -14.04 -6.28 -16.75
CA PHE A 16 -13.76 -7.71 -16.67
C PHE A 16 -12.26 -8.03 -16.84
N SER A 17 -11.60 -7.40 -17.80
CA SER A 17 -10.17 -7.62 -18.07
C SER A 17 -9.30 -7.13 -16.91
N THR A 18 -9.66 -6.03 -16.25
CA THR A 18 -8.99 -5.54 -15.03
C THR A 18 -9.17 -6.52 -13.88
N ARG A 19 -10.40 -7.00 -13.63
CA ARG A 19 -10.66 -8.00 -12.58
C ARG A 19 -9.87 -9.29 -12.80
N LEU A 20 -9.80 -9.79 -14.04
CA LEU A 20 -8.99 -10.96 -14.38
C LEU A 20 -7.50 -10.72 -14.11
N LYS A 21 -6.97 -9.56 -14.53
CA LYS A 21 -5.58 -9.19 -14.21
C LYS A 21 -5.35 -9.14 -12.71
N ASN A 22 -6.22 -8.47 -11.96
CA ASN A 22 -6.09 -8.37 -10.50
C ASN A 22 -6.12 -9.75 -9.82
N ILE A 23 -6.93 -10.70 -10.30
CA ILE A 23 -6.90 -12.10 -9.81
C ILE A 23 -5.53 -12.73 -10.05
N ILE A 24 -4.99 -12.60 -11.27
CA ILE A 24 -3.66 -13.14 -11.62
C ILE A 24 -2.58 -12.49 -10.75
N TYR A 25 -2.58 -11.16 -10.60
CA TYR A 25 -1.61 -10.44 -9.76
C TYR A 25 -1.75 -10.78 -8.28
N THR A 26 -2.96 -11.00 -7.79
CA THR A 26 -3.20 -11.47 -6.41
C THR A 26 -2.59 -12.86 -6.22
N TYR A 27 -2.81 -13.78 -7.16
CA TYR A 27 -2.22 -15.11 -7.09
C TYR A 27 -0.69 -15.07 -7.18
N LEU A 28 -0.12 -14.27 -8.08
CA LEU A 28 1.32 -14.08 -8.20
C LEU A 28 1.92 -13.46 -6.94
N SER A 29 1.24 -12.48 -6.33
CA SER A 29 1.65 -11.86 -5.05
C SER A 29 1.66 -12.89 -3.93
N TYR A 30 0.59 -13.68 -3.81
CA TYR A 30 0.49 -14.76 -2.84
C TYR A 30 1.62 -15.79 -3.00
N TYR A 31 1.87 -16.24 -4.24
CA TYR A 31 2.97 -17.15 -4.54
C TYR A 31 4.34 -16.55 -4.21
N PHE A 32 4.57 -15.28 -4.56
CA PHE A 32 5.81 -14.58 -4.25
C PHE A 32 6.05 -14.50 -2.73
N GLN A 33 5.02 -14.14 -1.95
CA GLN A 33 5.12 -14.06 -0.49
C GLN A 33 5.41 -15.42 0.14
N LEU A 34 4.73 -16.49 -0.31
CA LEU A 34 4.99 -17.85 0.15
C LEU A 34 6.40 -18.31 -0.19
N SER A 35 6.87 -18.02 -1.40
CA SER A 35 8.22 -18.36 -1.85
C SER A 35 9.28 -17.65 -1.01
N ALA A 36 9.10 -16.35 -0.77
CA ALA A 36 9.99 -15.55 0.08
C ALA A 36 9.99 -16.06 1.53
N ALA A 37 8.83 -16.38 2.10
CA ALA A 37 8.71 -16.94 3.44
C ALA A 37 9.41 -18.30 3.54
N LYS A 38 9.19 -19.20 2.58
CA LYS A 38 9.83 -20.52 2.54
C LYS A 38 11.36 -20.43 2.39
N ALA A 39 11.85 -19.48 1.59
CA ALA A 39 13.28 -19.22 1.45
C ALA A 39 13.88 -18.71 2.77
N ALA A 40 13.20 -17.78 3.45
CA ALA A 40 13.63 -17.29 4.76
C ALA A 40 13.64 -18.40 5.82
N GLU A 41 12.59 -19.22 5.85
CA GLU A 41 12.46 -20.35 6.78
C GLU A 41 13.59 -21.37 6.59
N LYS A 42 13.94 -21.69 5.34
CA LYS A 42 15.08 -22.58 5.04
C LYS A 42 16.38 -22.06 5.66
N VAL A 43 16.65 -20.77 5.49
CA VAL A 43 17.85 -20.12 6.06
C VAL A 43 17.79 -20.10 7.59
N MET A 44 16.61 -19.85 8.17
CA MET A 44 16.42 -19.91 9.62
C MET A 44 16.75 -21.30 10.16
N VAL A 45 16.22 -22.36 9.57
CA VAL A 45 16.49 -23.74 9.98
C VAL A 45 17.97 -24.11 9.85
N GLU A 46 18.63 -23.66 8.79
CA GLU A 46 20.07 -23.88 8.59
C GLU A 46 20.94 -23.16 9.63
N LYS A 47 20.55 -21.97 10.09
CA LYS A 47 21.36 -21.13 10.98
C LYS A 47 21.04 -21.28 12.46
N LEU A 48 19.78 -21.52 12.80
CA LEU A 48 19.27 -21.53 14.16
C LEU A 48 18.81 -22.95 14.59
N GLY A 49 18.82 -23.94 13.68
CA GLY A 49 18.52 -25.35 13.95
C GLY A 49 17.07 -25.75 13.65
N LYS A 50 16.77 -27.05 13.81
CA LYS A 50 15.43 -27.61 13.50
C LYS A 50 14.36 -27.36 14.58
N SER A 51 14.73 -26.80 15.72
CA SER A 51 13.82 -26.55 16.85
C SER A 51 13.01 -25.26 16.72
N ILE A 52 13.12 -24.54 15.61
CA ILE A 52 12.46 -23.25 15.41
C ILE A 52 11.02 -23.47 14.97
N THR A 53 10.12 -22.63 15.45
CA THR A 53 8.74 -22.59 14.99
C THR A 53 8.64 -22.10 13.55
N PRO A 54 7.78 -22.69 12.71
CA PRO A 54 7.51 -22.17 11.37
C PRO A 54 7.11 -20.70 11.39
N ILE A 55 7.45 -19.98 10.32
CA ILE A 55 7.22 -18.52 10.25
C ILE A 55 5.73 -18.21 10.39
N TRP A 56 4.87 -18.95 9.70
CA TRP A 56 3.42 -18.72 9.73
C TRP A 56 2.80 -19.03 11.09
N ASP A 57 3.29 -20.06 11.78
CA ASP A 57 2.84 -20.37 13.14
C ASP A 57 3.23 -19.25 14.11
N THR A 58 4.44 -18.71 13.95
CA THR A 58 4.92 -17.58 14.74
C THR A 58 4.06 -16.35 14.50
N VAL A 59 3.83 -15.97 13.25
CA VAL A 59 2.99 -14.83 12.85
C VAL A 59 1.53 -14.99 13.33
N SER A 60 0.99 -16.20 13.28
CA SER A 60 -0.38 -16.47 13.73
C SER A 60 -0.53 -16.32 15.25
N ASN A 61 0.51 -16.63 16.01
CA ASN A 61 0.57 -16.57 17.47
C ASN A 61 0.96 -15.18 18.03
N MET A 62 1.38 -14.23 17.19
CA MET A 62 1.74 -12.89 17.66
C MET A 62 0.53 -12.13 18.22
N THR A 63 0.64 -11.69 19.47
CA THR A 63 -0.35 -10.85 20.17
C THR A 63 -0.36 -9.41 19.66
N TRP A 64 0.81 -8.87 19.26
CA TRP A 64 0.96 -7.51 18.75
C TRP A 64 1.82 -7.50 17.49
N MET A 65 1.44 -6.66 16.53
CA MET A 65 2.20 -6.43 15.29
C MET A 65 2.46 -4.94 15.14
N LEU A 66 3.72 -4.55 15.25
CA LEU A 66 4.14 -3.16 15.10
C LEU A 66 4.50 -2.88 13.65
N THR A 67 3.78 -1.96 13.01
CA THR A 67 3.94 -1.62 11.60
C THR A 67 4.45 -0.20 11.46
N ASN A 68 5.50 0.00 10.65
CA ASN A 68 6.00 1.35 10.34
C ASN A 68 5.17 2.00 9.22
N THR A 69 3.87 2.14 9.47
CA THR A 69 2.89 2.75 8.56
C THR A 69 2.26 3.97 9.23
N GLU A 70 2.02 5.03 8.47
CA GLU A 70 1.36 6.24 8.99
C GLU A 70 -0.13 6.21 8.65
N PRO A 71 -1.03 6.09 9.65
CA PRO A 71 -2.48 6.01 9.40
C PRO A 71 -3.04 7.22 8.66
N MET A 72 -2.47 8.41 8.85
CA MET A 72 -2.93 9.64 8.16
C MET A 72 -2.49 9.72 6.69
N LEU A 73 -1.59 8.84 6.25
CA LEU A 73 -1.08 8.78 4.87
C LEU A 73 -1.49 7.49 4.14
N GLU A 74 -1.99 6.51 4.88
CA GLU A 74 -2.48 5.24 4.35
C GLU A 74 -3.95 5.36 3.96
N PHE A 75 -4.37 4.62 2.93
CA PHE A 75 -5.78 4.46 2.63
C PHE A 75 -6.46 3.56 3.69
N ALA A 76 -7.74 3.81 3.94
CA ALA A 76 -8.52 2.99 4.86
C ALA A 76 -8.56 1.53 4.36
N LYS A 77 -8.18 0.59 5.23
CA LYS A 77 -8.17 -0.84 4.94
C LYS A 77 -8.65 -1.65 6.16
N PRO A 78 -9.24 -2.84 5.95
CA PRO A 78 -9.51 -3.75 7.06
C PRO A 78 -8.19 -4.08 7.78
N THR A 79 -8.16 -3.88 9.10
CA THR A 79 -7.02 -4.18 9.96
C THR A 79 -7.48 -4.93 11.20
N LEU A 80 -6.56 -5.63 11.86
CA LEU A 80 -6.82 -6.30 13.12
C LEU A 80 -6.45 -5.38 14.29
N HIS A 81 -7.16 -5.49 15.42
CA HIS A 81 -6.86 -4.70 16.62
C HIS A 81 -5.45 -4.90 17.18
N LYS A 82 -4.81 -6.04 16.86
CA LYS A 82 -3.41 -6.32 17.21
C LYS A 82 -2.36 -5.55 16.42
N ILE A 83 -2.75 -4.91 15.31
CA ILE A 83 -1.84 -4.13 14.47
C ILE A 83 -1.76 -2.72 15.03
N VAL A 84 -0.55 -2.29 15.35
CA VAL A 84 -0.28 -0.96 15.90
C VAL A 84 0.66 -0.23 14.96
N ASP A 85 0.10 0.77 14.29
CA ASP A 85 0.82 1.61 13.36
C ASP A 85 1.69 2.66 14.09
N ILE A 86 3.00 2.47 14.04
CA ILE A 86 4.06 3.34 14.59
C ILE A 86 4.84 4.04 13.47
N GLY A 87 4.10 4.66 12.55
CA GLY A 87 4.62 5.33 11.36
C GLY A 87 5.62 6.44 11.64
N GLY A 88 6.82 6.28 11.09
CA GLY A 88 7.88 7.28 11.14
C GLY A 88 8.70 7.25 12.42
N ILE A 89 8.65 6.17 13.22
CA ILE A 89 9.52 6.02 14.41
C ILE A 89 11.01 6.04 14.06
N SER A 90 11.38 5.57 12.86
CA SER A 90 12.76 5.60 12.36
C SER A 90 13.15 6.94 11.72
N VAL A 91 12.19 7.87 11.58
CA VAL A 91 12.44 9.17 10.97
C VAL A 91 13.10 10.06 12.01
N HIS A 92 14.34 10.43 11.74
CA HIS A 92 15.07 11.33 12.62
C HIS A 92 14.36 12.68 12.66
N LYS A 93 14.40 13.36 13.82
CA LYS A 93 13.93 14.74 13.93
C LYS A 93 14.50 15.53 12.75
N PRO A 94 13.66 16.14 11.90
CA PRO A 94 14.13 16.74 10.67
C PRO A 94 15.16 17.80 11.04
N LYS A 95 16.39 17.62 10.56
CA LYS A 95 17.40 18.67 10.69
C LYS A 95 16.80 19.92 10.03
N PRO A 96 16.83 21.09 10.71
CA PRO A 96 16.45 22.33 10.05
C PRO A 96 17.27 22.43 8.77
N LEU A 97 16.60 22.78 7.66
CA LEU A 97 17.23 22.80 6.35
C LEU A 97 18.58 23.50 6.43
N GLU A 98 19.58 22.86 5.84
CA GLU A 98 20.92 23.42 5.76
C GLU A 98 20.78 24.86 5.26
N LYS A 99 21.27 25.79 6.08
CA LYS A 99 21.13 27.22 5.88
C LYS A 99 21.88 27.59 4.61
N VAL A 100 21.25 27.51 3.44
CA VAL A 100 21.79 28.10 2.23
C VAL A 100 21.63 29.62 2.39
N CYS A 101 22.57 30.22 3.12
CA CYS A 101 22.77 31.66 3.11
C CYS A 101 23.29 32.04 1.73
N ILE A 102 22.42 32.57 0.88
CA ILE A 102 22.90 33.56 -0.08
C ILE A 102 23.31 34.76 0.78
N LYS A 103 24.60 34.87 1.08
CA LYS A 103 25.17 36.03 1.77
C LYS A 103 25.14 37.20 0.80
N PHE A 104 23.97 37.83 0.64
CA PHE A 104 23.93 39.19 0.12
C PHE A 104 24.30 40.10 1.27
N LEU A 105 25.52 40.64 1.18
CA LEU A 105 26.09 41.54 2.17
C LEU A 105 25.39 42.91 2.08
N ILE A 106 24.18 43.04 2.61
CA ILE A 106 23.61 44.34 3.01
C ILE A 106 22.72 44.08 4.25
N VAL A 107 23.25 44.50 5.41
CA VAL A 107 22.56 45.04 6.59
C VAL A 107 21.50 44.16 7.31
N MET A 108 21.91 43.68 8.49
CA MET A 108 21.13 43.51 9.73
C MET A 108 19.68 42.97 9.65
N LYS A 109 19.54 41.64 9.65
CA LYS A 109 18.72 40.86 10.61
C LYS A 109 18.87 39.38 10.28
N SER A 110 19.12 38.55 11.29
CA SER A 110 19.18 37.09 11.15
C SER A 110 17.81 36.55 10.71
N PHE A 111 17.64 36.38 9.41
CA PHE A 111 16.41 35.93 8.76
C PHE A 111 16.67 34.53 8.21
N TYR A 112 16.49 33.51 9.05
CA TYR A 112 16.75 32.10 8.73
C TYR A 112 15.45 31.38 8.34
N PHE A 113 14.86 31.74 7.20
CA PHE A 113 13.65 31.07 6.69
C PHE A 113 13.36 31.27 5.19
N TRP A 114 14.14 32.07 4.45
CA TRP A 114 13.59 32.80 3.30
C TRP A 114 13.72 32.09 1.96
N TYR A 115 14.77 31.31 1.72
CA TYR A 115 15.00 30.73 0.38
C TYR A 115 13.85 29.81 -0.08
N TRP A 116 13.45 28.86 0.76
CA TRP A 116 12.39 27.92 0.41
C TRP A 116 11.00 28.52 0.51
N ASP A 117 10.76 29.44 1.44
CA ASP A 117 9.48 30.15 1.50
C ASP A 117 9.30 31.10 0.32
N GLN A 118 10.38 31.74 -0.15
CA GLN A 118 10.37 32.48 -1.41
C GLN A 118 10.07 31.55 -2.58
N ILE A 119 10.76 30.41 -2.69
CA ILE A 119 10.53 29.45 -3.78
C ILE A 119 9.09 28.92 -3.79
N LEU A 120 8.60 28.51 -2.63
CA LEU A 120 7.25 27.97 -2.46
C LEU A 120 6.18 29.07 -2.55
N GLY A 121 6.55 30.33 -2.34
CA GLY A 121 5.69 31.51 -2.44
C GLY A 121 5.76 32.23 -3.79
N MET A 122 6.71 31.89 -4.66
CA MET A 122 6.87 32.52 -5.99
C MET A 122 5.61 32.38 -6.85
N ARG A 123 4.88 31.26 -6.70
CA ARG A 123 3.67 30.96 -7.46
C ARG A 123 2.67 30.24 -6.58
N TYR A 124 1.39 30.35 -6.92
CA TYR A 124 0.29 29.72 -6.17
C TYR A 124 0.39 28.19 -6.15
N ARG A 125 0.87 27.58 -7.25
CA ARG A 125 1.01 26.13 -7.41
C ARG A 125 2.47 25.73 -7.44
N THR A 126 2.84 24.74 -6.62
CA THR A 126 4.18 24.12 -6.63
C THR A 126 4.06 22.60 -6.72
N ILE A 127 4.80 21.98 -7.65
CA ILE A 127 4.85 20.53 -7.85
C ILE A 127 6.26 20.03 -7.52
N LEU A 128 6.35 18.94 -6.74
CA LEU A 128 7.59 18.23 -6.47
C LEU A 128 7.68 16.96 -7.33
N ILE A 129 8.80 16.79 -8.03
CA ILE A 129 9.14 15.58 -8.79
C ILE A 129 10.30 14.88 -8.10
N SER A 130 10.10 13.64 -7.62
CA SER A 130 11.12 12.82 -6.95
C SER A 130 10.84 11.33 -7.17
N PHE A 131 11.86 10.56 -7.50
CA PHE A 131 11.79 9.10 -7.74
C PHE A 131 12.41 8.28 -6.60
N GLY A 132 12.59 8.90 -5.43
CA GLY A 132 13.23 8.25 -4.28
C GLY A 132 14.76 8.28 -4.34
N SER A 133 15.41 7.51 -3.49
CA SER A 133 16.88 7.38 -3.43
C SER A 133 17.44 6.33 -4.39
N VAL A 134 16.65 5.32 -4.72
CA VAL A 134 17.08 4.17 -5.54
C VAL A 134 17.08 4.52 -7.03
N LEU A 135 16.04 5.19 -7.52
CA LEU A 135 15.92 5.61 -8.92
C LEU A 135 16.36 7.07 -9.07
N GLN A 136 17.62 7.26 -9.49
CA GLN A 136 18.20 8.59 -9.68
C GLN A 136 17.67 9.26 -10.95
N SER A 137 17.19 10.51 -10.83
CA SER A 137 16.66 11.29 -11.96
C SER A 137 17.73 11.55 -13.04
N SER A 138 18.99 11.67 -12.64
CA SER A 138 20.14 11.82 -13.53
C SER A 138 20.31 10.67 -14.52
N LYS A 139 19.98 9.44 -14.10
CA LYS A 139 20.09 8.22 -14.92
C LYS A 139 18.91 8.01 -15.88
N MET A 140 17.93 8.90 -15.88
CA MET A 140 16.80 8.78 -16.80
C MET A 140 17.22 8.91 -18.27
N PRO A 141 16.61 8.13 -19.17
CA PRO A 141 16.74 8.36 -20.61
C PRO A 141 16.35 9.78 -21.01
N ASP A 142 17.05 10.34 -21.99
CA ASP A 142 16.85 11.74 -22.39
C ASP A 142 15.47 12.02 -22.97
N ALA A 143 14.80 11.01 -23.53
CA ALA A 143 13.40 11.12 -23.95
C ALA A 143 12.49 11.53 -22.78
N TYR A 144 12.68 10.95 -21.59
CA TYR A 144 11.86 11.26 -20.42
C TYR A 144 12.23 12.61 -19.79
N LYS A 145 13.53 12.96 -19.76
CA LYS A 145 13.97 14.29 -19.32
C LYS A 145 13.36 15.39 -20.20
N ARG A 146 13.34 15.19 -21.53
CA ARG A 146 12.69 16.11 -22.48
C ARG A 146 11.18 16.21 -22.25
N ALA A 147 10.50 15.11 -21.95
CA ALA A 147 9.07 15.15 -21.63
C ALA A 147 8.79 16.01 -20.38
N VAL A 148 9.60 15.85 -19.32
CA VAL A 148 9.50 16.69 -18.11
C VAL A 148 9.79 18.15 -18.44
N MET A 149 10.83 18.45 -19.24
CA MET A 149 11.11 19.82 -19.67
C MET A 149 9.97 20.45 -20.48
N ASN A 150 9.33 19.69 -21.35
CA ASN A 150 8.20 20.17 -22.15
C ASN A 150 6.99 20.47 -21.26
N LEU A 151 6.72 19.64 -20.25
CA LEU A 151 5.69 19.87 -19.23
C LEU A 151 5.96 21.17 -18.46
N VAL A 152 7.20 21.37 -18.02
CA VAL A 152 7.63 22.59 -17.31
C VAL A 152 7.44 23.82 -18.19
N LYS A 153 7.84 23.75 -19.47
CA LYS A 153 7.68 24.86 -20.41
C LYS A 153 6.21 25.22 -20.66
N SER A 154 5.32 24.24 -20.73
CA SER A 154 3.90 24.47 -21.00
C SER A 154 3.13 25.04 -19.79
N HIS A 155 3.69 24.96 -18.58
CA HIS A 155 3.05 25.44 -17.34
C HIS A 155 3.95 26.45 -16.61
N SER A 156 4.11 27.64 -17.20
CA SER A 156 4.95 28.72 -16.66
C SER A 156 4.44 29.34 -15.35
N ASP A 157 3.17 29.09 -15.02
CA ASP A 157 2.45 29.52 -13.82
C ASP A 157 2.60 28.56 -12.62
N ILE A 158 3.27 27.41 -12.81
CA ILE A 158 3.54 26.41 -11.76
C ILE A 158 5.05 26.38 -11.48
N THR A 159 5.43 26.38 -10.20
CA THR A 159 6.83 26.14 -9.80
C THR A 159 7.09 24.64 -9.70
N PHE A 160 8.06 24.14 -10.45
CA PHE A 160 8.48 22.74 -10.38
C PHE A 160 9.78 22.62 -9.58
N ILE A 161 9.75 21.82 -8.52
CA ILE A 161 10.95 21.40 -7.79
C ILE A 161 11.26 19.98 -8.26
N TRP A 162 12.40 19.79 -8.91
CA TRP A 162 12.81 18.46 -9.36
C TRP A 162 14.02 18.00 -8.56
N LYS A 163 13.84 16.90 -7.81
CA LYS A 163 14.95 16.22 -7.15
C LYS A 163 15.89 15.67 -8.22
N TYR A 164 17.10 16.23 -8.28
CA TYR A 164 18.08 15.88 -9.30
C TYR A 164 19.48 15.86 -8.67
N GLU A 165 20.26 14.84 -8.99
CA GLU A 165 21.56 14.61 -8.34
C GLU A 165 22.59 15.68 -8.71
N ASN A 166 22.50 16.25 -9.93
CA ASN A 166 23.31 17.35 -10.41
C ASN A 166 22.50 18.65 -10.55
N THR A 167 22.63 19.55 -9.57
CA THR A 167 21.86 20.80 -9.52
C THR A 167 22.25 21.84 -10.58
N LYS A 168 23.40 21.68 -11.25
CA LYS A 168 23.90 22.59 -12.29
C LYS A 168 23.70 22.03 -13.70
N ALA A 169 22.73 21.15 -13.89
CA ALA A 169 22.51 20.50 -15.17
C ALA A 169 22.16 21.53 -16.26
N PRO A 170 22.86 21.55 -17.41
CA PRO A 170 22.70 22.60 -18.43
C PRO A 170 21.27 22.74 -18.97
N PHE A 171 20.51 21.63 -19.01
CA PHE A 171 19.15 21.63 -19.56
C PHE A 171 18.15 22.44 -18.71
N ALA A 172 18.46 22.70 -17.44
CA ALA A 172 17.62 23.52 -16.57
C ALA A 172 17.91 25.02 -16.75
N ASN A 173 19.05 25.38 -17.36
CA ASN A 173 19.38 26.77 -17.65
C ASN A 173 18.36 27.35 -18.64
N GLY A 174 17.63 28.37 -18.21
CA GLY A 174 16.58 29.04 -19.00
C GLY A 174 15.15 28.76 -18.53
N LEU A 175 14.93 27.78 -17.64
CA LEU A 175 13.61 27.47 -17.09
C LEU A 175 13.42 28.16 -15.73
N LYS A 176 12.88 29.38 -15.74
CA LYS A 176 12.62 30.18 -14.51
C LYS A 176 11.62 29.54 -13.54
N ASN A 177 10.88 28.54 -13.98
CA ASN A 177 9.91 27.79 -13.19
C ASN A 177 10.39 26.38 -12.81
N LEU A 178 11.65 26.04 -13.09
CA LEU A 178 12.27 24.78 -12.68
C LEU A 178 13.39 25.04 -11.66
N ILE A 179 13.35 24.31 -10.55
CA ILE A 179 14.37 24.38 -9.50
C ILE A 179 14.90 22.96 -9.28
N LEU A 180 16.18 22.77 -9.58
CA LEU A 180 16.88 21.52 -9.29
C LEU A 180 17.40 21.56 -7.86
N SER A 181 17.05 20.53 -7.08
CA SER A 181 17.56 20.39 -5.71
C SER A 181 18.02 18.97 -5.43
N LYS A 182 19.07 18.83 -4.64
CA LYS A 182 19.58 17.53 -4.19
C LYS A 182 18.73 16.94 -3.06
N TYR A 183 18.11 17.80 -2.26
CA TYR A 183 17.24 17.45 -1.13
C TYR A 183 15.94 18.26 -1.17
N THR A 184 14.85 17.63 -0.76
CA THR A 184 13.51 18.14 -1.06
C THR A 184 12.84 18.78 0.13
N THR A 185 12.44 20.03 -0.05
CA THR A 185 11.48 20.77 0.77
C THR A 185 10.13 20.72 0.07
N ALA A 186 9.36 19.69 0.33
CA ALA A 186 7.90 19.78 0.28
C ALA A 186 7.31 18.57 0.97
N ALA A 187 6.69 18.83 2.11
CA ALA A 187 5.32 18.41 2.34
C ALA A 187 4.75 19.22 3.50
N ARG A 188 4.44 20.51 3.28
CA ARG A 188 3.82 21.35 4.31
C ARG A 188 2.53 20.70 4.83
N ARG A 189 1.75 20.11 3.93
CA ARG A 189 0.56 19.32 4.27
C ARG A 189 0.89 18.10 5.12
N ILE A 190 1.81 17.22 4.67
CA ILE A 190 2.18 16.03 5.44
C ILE A 190 2.76 16.45 6.78
N ARG A 191 3.71 17.39 6.82
CA ARG A 191 4.26 17.96 8.07
C ARG A 191 3.16 18.44 9.01
N ASN A 192 2.18 19.20 8.50
CA ASN A 192 1.09 19.70 9.33
C ASN A 192 0.18 18.56 9.82
N LEU A 193 -0.05 17.52 9.03
CA LEU A 193 -0.76 16.30 9.44
C LEU A 193 0.04 15.54 10.51
N LEU A 194 1.33 15.32 10.30
CA LEU A 194 2.20 14.60 11.22
C LEU A 194 2.38 15.37 12.54
N ALA A 195 2.45 16.70 12.48
CA ALA A 195 2.55 17.57 13.66
C ALA A 195 1.24 17.62 14.48
N LYS A 196 0.10 17.30 13.86
CA LYS A 196 -1.21 17.25 14.51
C LYS A 196 -1.66 15.83 14.84
N ARG A 197 -0.75 14.84 14.80
CA ARG A 197 -1.07 13.46 15.19
C ARG A 197 -1.57 13.43 16.63
N PRO A 198 -2.58 12.60 16.95
CA PRO A 198 -3.06 12.45 18.32
C PRO A 198 -2.01 11.86 19.28
N PHE A 199 -1.14 10.98 18.79
CA PHE A 199 -0.08 10.32 19.55
C PHE A 199 1.21 10.28 18.74
N THR A 200 2.35 10.45 19.41
CA THR A 200 3.66 10.25 18.76
C THR A 200 3.95 8.74 18.56
N PRO A 201 4.74 8.35 17.54
CA PRO A 201 5.14 6.96 17.37
C PRO A 201 5.84 6.38 18.61
N GLU A 202 6.65 7.19 19.29
CA GLU A 202 7.36 6.83 20.51
C GLU A 202 6.40 6.58 21.67
N GLU A 203 5.46 7.49 21.93
CA GLU A 203 4.42 7.28 22.95
C GLU A 203 3.58 6.04 22.68
N LYS A 204 3.18 5.83 21.43
CA LYS A 204 2.38 4.67 21.04
C LYS A 204 3.16 3.38 21.28
N LEU A 205 4.43 3.33 20.88
CA LEU A 205 5.30 2.18 21.14
C LEU A 205 5.41 1.89 22.64
N VAL A 206 5.75 2.89 23.45
CA VAL A 206 5.94 2.73 24.90
C VAL A 206 4.67 2.18 25.53
N LYS A 207 3.51 2.79 25.27
CA LYS A 207 2.22 2.33 25.83
C LYS A 207 1.86 0.92 25.38
N THR A 208 2.09 0.57 24.12
CA THR A 208 1.84 -0.79 23.62
C THR A 208 2.75 -1.81 24.31
N VAL A 209 4.02 -1.46 24.53
CA VAL A 209 4.97 -2.33 25.23
C VAL A 209 4.63 -2.47 26.71
N GLU A 210 4.20 -1.40 27.38
CA GLU A 210 3.74 -1.43 28.78
C GLU A 210 2.55 -2.38 28.95
N VAL A 211 1.53 -2.27 28.10
CA VAL A 211 0.38 -3.19 28.10
C VAL A 211 0.81 -4.63 27.81
N ALA A 212 1.73 -4.82 26.86
CA ALA A 212 2.25 -6.14 26.56
C ALA A 212 3.07 -6.73 27.72
N ALA A 213 3.79 -5.91 28.48
CA ALA A 213 4.55 -6.35 29.65
C ALA A 213 3.64 -6.67 30.84
N GLU A 214 2.56 -5.92 31.02
CA GLU A 214 1.60 -6.12 32.11
C GLU A 214 0.71 -7.34 31.89
N PHE A 215 0.14 -7.49 30.69
CA PHE A 215 -0.85 -8.54 30.41
C PHE A 215 -0.28 -9.75 29.65
N GLY A 216 0.89 -9.61 29.02
CA GLY A 216 1.51 -10.68 28.26
C GLY A 216 0.62 -11.18 27.11
N HIS A 217 0.21 -12.44 27.21
CA HIS A 217 -0.61 -13.07 26.17
C HIS A 217 -2.08 -12.71 26.31
N ILE A 218 -2.61 -11.98 25.31
CA ILE A 218 -4.01 -11.58 25.24
C ILE A 218 -4.72 -12.45 24.18
N PRO A 219 -5.50 -13.47 24.56
CA PRO A 219 -6.15 -14.38 23.61
C PRO A 219 -7.19 -13.68 22.73
N GLU A 220 -7.81 -12.59 23.20
CA GLU A 220 -8.79 -11.78 22.47
C GLU A 220 -8.19 -11.11 21.22
N TYR A 221 -6.86 -10.98 21.17
CA TYR A 221 -6.14 -10.36 20.04
C TYR A 221 -5.79 -11.39 18.96
N LEU A 222 -5.99 -12.68 19.24
CA LEU A 222 -5.78 -13.74 18.27
C LEU A 222 -6.95 -13.82 17.30
N VAL A 223 -6.63 -14.11 16.04
CA VAL A 223 -7.65 -14.30 15.00
C VAL A 223 -8.35 -15.63 15.25
N MET A 224 -9.66 -15.61 15.55
CA MET A 224 -10.45 -16.82 15.83
C MET A 224 -10.43 -17.85 14.70
N GLY A 225 -10.26 -17.40 13.45
CA GLY A 225 -10.14 -18.26 12.27
C GLY A 225 -8.99 -19.28 12.32
N ARG A 226 -7.98 -19.08 13.18
CA ARG A 226 -6.83 -19.97 13.33
C ARG A 226 -7.19 -21.37 13.83
N ASN A 227 -8.22 -21.48 14.67
CA ASN A 227 -8.60 -22.73 15.35
C ASN A 227 -9.75 -23.42 14.62
N LEU A 228 -10.20 -22.87 13.49
CA LEU A 228 -11.28 -23.46 12.71
C LEU A 228 -10.77 -24.67 11.95
N ASN A 229 -11.56 -25.74 11.97
CA ASN A 229 -11.31 -26.90 11.14
C ASN A 229 -11.52 -26.55 9.66
N PHE A 230 -10.84 -27.27 8.76
CA PHE A 230 -10.87 -27.03 7.32
C PHE A 230 -12.30 -26.95 6.75
N ILE A 231 -13.20 -27.82 7.22
CA ILE A 231 -14.62 -27.84 6.81
C ILE A 231 -15.32 -26.52 7.14
N VAL A 232 -15.16 -26.05 8.38
CA VAL A 232 -15.81 -24.82 8.88
C VAL A 232 -15.19 -23.58 8.25
N TYR A 233 -13.86 -23.56 8.10
CA TYR A 233 -13.13 -22.43 7.51
C TYR A 233 -13.60 -22.13 6.08
N TYR A 234 -13.81 -23.17 5.27
CA TYR A 234 -14.31 -23.05 3.89
C TYR A 234 -15.84 -23.20 3.78
N ASN A 235 -16.56 -23.37 4.89
CA ASN A 235 -18.01 -23.60 4.93
C ASN A 235 -18.49 -24.72 3.99
N LEU A 236 -17.71 -25.81 3.88
CA LEU A 236 -17.97 -26.89 2.92
C LEU A 236 -19.29 -27.62 3.20
N ASP A 237 -19.68 -27.71 4.47
CA ASP A 237 -20.95 -28.24 4.95
C ASP A 237 -22.14 -27.41 4.44
N ILE A 238 -22.04 -26.08 4.48
CA ILE A 238 -23.06 -25.16 3.94
C ILE A 238 -23.16 -25.31 2.42
N PHE A 239 -22.03 -25.38 1.71
CA PHE A 239 -22.03 -25.61 0.27
C PHE A 239 -22.65 -26.96 -0.10
N LEU A 240 -22.35 -28.00 0.66
CA LEU A 240 -22.96 -29.32 0.46
C LEU A 240 -24.48 -29.26 0.66
N LEU A 241 -24.96 -28.59 1.71
CA LEU A 241 -26.38 -28.41 1.96
C LEU A 241 -27.08 -27.65 0.82
N LEU A 242 -26.49 -26.53 0.36
CA LEU A 242 -27.02 -25.77 -0.78
C LEU A 242 -27.04 -26.60 -2.08
N LEU A 243 -25.97 -27.36 -2.34
CA LEU A 243 -25.88 -28.23 -3.51
C LEU A 243 -26.97 -29.31 -3.50
N THR A 244 -27.18 -29.97 -2.35
CA THR A 244 -28.24 -30.98 -2.21
C THR A 244 -29.62 -30.38 -2.42
N PHE A 245 -29.91 -29.19 -1.87
CA PHE A 245 -31.17 -28.48 -2.09
C PHE A 245 -31.39 -28.12 -3.58
N CYS A 246 -30.37 -27.61 -4.25
CA CYS A 246 -30.42 -27.33 -5.69
C CYS A 246 -30.64 -28.60 -6.53
N LEU A 247 -29.99 -29.71 -6.17
CA LEU A 247 -30.17 -30.99 -6.85
C LEU A 247 -31.60 -31.52 -6.68
N VAL A 248 -32.14 -31.49 -5.46
CA VAL A 248 -33.52 -31.94 -5.19
C VAL A 248 -34.53 -31.09 -5.95
N THR A 249 -34.38 -29.77 -5.97
CA THR A 249 -35.28 -28.88 -6.72
C THR A 249 -35.17 -29.09 -8.24
N ALA A 250 -33.96 -29.29 -8.77
CA ALA A 250 -33.78 -29.63 -10.18
C ALA A 250 -34.43 -30.97 -10.54
N LEU A 251 -34.28 -31.99 -9.69
CA LEU A 251 -34.89 -33.31 -9.90
C LEU A 251 -36.42 -33.27 -9.81
N THR A 252 -37.00 -32.49 -8.88
CA THR A 252 -38.46 -32.35 -8.78
C THR A 252 -39.06 -31.61 -9.98
N ILE A 253 -38.39 -30.56 -10.47
CA ILE A 253 -38.78 -29.86 -11.71
C ILE A 253 -38.70 -30.81 -12.90
N LEU A 254 -37.60 -31.57 -13.04
CA LEU A 254 -37.43 -32.55 -14.12
C LEU A 254 -38.52 -33.64 -14.06
N TYR A 255 -38.83 -34.15 -12.87
CA TYR A 255 -39.91 -35.10 -12.66
C TYR A 255 -41.28 -34.51 -13.03
N GLY A 256 -41.56 -33.27 -12.62
CA GLY A 256 -42.77 -32.54 -13.00
C GLY A 256 -42.90 -32.37 -14.51
N ALA A 257 -41.83 -31.95 -15.17
CA ALA A 257 -41.77 -31.77 -16.62
C ALA A 257 -42.00 -33.08 -17.38
N THR A 258 -41.32 -34.18 -16.98
CA THR A 258 -41.51 -35.49 -17.60
C THR A 258 -42.93 -36.02 -17.43
N LYS A 259 -43.57 -35.79 -16.28
CA LYS A 259 -44.97 -36.15 -16.02
C LYS A 259 -45.94 -35.32 -16.85
N LEU A 260 -45.71 -34.01 -16.99
CA LEU A 260 -46.49 -33.13 -17.87
C LEU A 260 -46.38 -33.54 -19.34
N LEU A 261 -45.18 -33.80 -19.84
CA LEU A 261 -44.95 -34.27 -21.20
C LEU A 261 -45.66 -35.60 -21.48
N LYS A 262 -45.64 -36.54 -20.54
CA LYS A 262 -46.41 -37.80 -20.65
C LYS A 262 -47.92 -37.54 -20.70
N ARG A 263 -48.46 -36.62 -19.90
CA ARG A 263 -49.89 -36.25 -19.94
C ARG A 263 -50.30 -35.63 -21.27
N ILE A 264 -49.55 -34.66 -21.78
CA ILE A 264 -49.81 -34.03 -23.08
C ILE A 264 -49.81 -35.07 -24.21
N LYS A 265 -48.88 -36.04 -24.16
CA LYS A 265 -48.82 -37.12 -25.16
C LYS A 265 -50.04 -38.06 -25.07
N VAL A 266 -50.53 -38.37 -23.86
CA VAL A 266 -51.74 -39.19 -23.66
C VAL A 266 -53.01 -38.47 -24.10
N GLU A 267 -53.13 -37.16 -23.87
CA GLU A 267 -54.27 -36.37 -24.37
C GLU A 267 -54.29 -36.30 -25.91
N LYS A 268 -53.13 -36.13 -26.55
CA LYS A 268 -53.05 -36.18 -28.02
C LYS A 268 -53.50 -37.53 -28.60
N VAL A 269 -53.12 -38.65 -27.99
CA VAL A 269 -53.52 -40.01 -28.46
C VAL A 269 -55.01 -40.30 -28.25
N LYS A 270 -55.70 -39.57 -27.36
CA LYS A 270 -57.16 -39.68 -27.17
C LYS A 270 -57.98 -38.76 -28.09
N ALA A 271 -57.34 -37.81 -28.76
CA ALA A 271 -58.00 -36.82 -29.63
C ALA A 271 -57.88 -37.16 -31.13
N GLU A 272 -57.09 -38.17 -31.49
CA GLU A 272 -57.05 -38.85 -32.80
C GLU A 272 -57.94 -40.10 -32.77
#